data_AF-A0A2S7USS5-F1
#
_entry.id   AF-A0A2S7USS5-F1
#
_cell.length_a   1.000
_cell.length_b   1.000
_cell.length_c   1.000
_cell.angle_alpha   90.00
_cell.angle_beta   90.00
_cell.angle_gamma   90.00
#
_symmetry.space_group_name_H-M   'P 1'
#
loop_
_entity.id
_entity.type
_entity.pdbx_description
1 polymer ?
#
loop_
_entity_poly.entity_id
_entity_poly.type
_entity_poly.pdbx_seq_one_letter_code
_entity_poly.pdbx_strand_id
1 'polypeptide(L)'
;MSAIERYKVEKLNDQFTQTTRTVRRNLLIASSIAIALSVEGMKFKSFFGIDFTDQATAVLAIGAISLIAFYEFFSFLTYGVIDHRSWVLKANSIFYSHSDYNHIDIRKKLQSIDDQLGYIRGKMSSDDDSVVNAIKSQAGVIDRVVIDVESNITTFLKDLAKFRSQMNALNYMQLGRIYLLDWGVPLFMGFFSFYVNLESMKIFTRTVFGAAA
;
A
#
# COMPACT_ATOMS: atom_id res chain seq x y z
N MET A 1 -14.17 -1.42 26.87
CA MET A 1 -13.77 -1.44 25.45
C MET A 1 -12.57 -2.34 25.31
N SER A 2 -12.74 -3.52 24.71
CA SER A 2 -11.66 -4.51 24.61
C SER A 2 -10.54 -3.95 23.73
N ALA A 3 -9.28 -4.31 23.98
CA ALA A 3 -8.16 -3.90 23.13
C ALA A 3 -8.41 -4.23 21.64
N ILE A 4 -9.21 -5.27 21.37
CA ILE A 4 -9.61 -5.72 20.04
C ILE A 4 -10.45 -4.67 19.28
N GLU A 5 -11.31 -3.90 19.97
CA GLU A 5 -12.08 -2.81 19.32
C GLU A 5 -11.23 -1.57 19.01
N ARG A 6 -10.16 -1.33 19.79
CA ARG A 6 -9.22 -0.22 19.55
C ARG A 6 -8.32 -0.45 18.34
N TYR A 7 -8.12 -1.71 17.94
CA TYR A 7 -7.30 -2.08 16.79
C TYR A 7 -8.16 -2.71 15.70
N LYS A 8 -9.17 -1.98 15.23
CA LYS A 8 -9.73 -2.23 13.90
C LYS A 8 -8.60 -1.93 12.90
N VAL A 9 -7.75 -2.94 12.65
CA VAL A 9 -6.71 -2.88 11.62
C VAL A 9 -7.47 -2.54 10.34
N GLU A 10 -7.41 -1.28 9.92
CA GLU A 10 -7.91 -0.87 8.63
C GLU A 10 -7.16 -1.75 7.63
N LYS A 11 -7.89 -2.71 7.06
CA LYS A 11 -7.40 -3.55 5.99
C LYS A 11 -6.73 -2.62 4.99
N LEU A 12 -5.45 -2.82 4.67
CA LEU A 12 -4.74 -1.95 3.74
C LEU A 12 -5.64 -1.76 2.52
N ASN A 13 -6.05 -0.51 2.31
CA ASN A 13 -6.96 -0.18 1.24
C ASN A 13 -6.31 -0.59 -0.08
N ASP A 14 -7.15 -0.93 -1.06
CA ASP A 14 -6.68 -1.22 -2.42
C ASP A 14 -5.79 -0.06 -2.90
N GLN A 15 -4.58 -0.40 -3.36
CA GLN A 15 -3.60 0.57 -3.84
C GLN A 15 -4.10 1.32 -5.07
N PHE A 16 -4.95 0.69 -5.89
CA PHE A 16 -5.33 1.23 -7.19
C PHE A 16 -6.62 2.06 -7.12
N THR A 17 -6.53 3.25 -7.68
CA THR A 17 -7.68 4.09 -7.98
C THR A 17 -8.56 3.45 -9.05
N GLN A 18 -9.79 3.94 -9.18
CA GLN A 18 -10.74 3.44 -10.18
C GLN A 18 -10.21 3.57 -11.62
N THR A 19 -9.42 4.60 -11.89
CA THR A 19 -8.74 4.82 -13.18
C THR A 19 -7.73 3.72 -13.44
N THR A 20 -6.80 3.46 -12.52
CA THR A 20 -5.78 2.42 -12.65
C THR A 20 -6.40 1.02 -12.78
N ARG A 21 -7.47 0.74 -12.04
CA ARG A 21 -8.23 -0.52 -12.18
C ARG A 21 -8.83 -0.68 -13.57
N THR A 22 -9.33 0.41 -14.16
CA THR A 22 -9.91 0.41 -15.51
C THR A 22 -8.84 0.15 -16.56
N VAL A 23 -7.74 0.89 -16.50
CA VAL A 23 -6.56 0.70 -17.37
C VAL A 23 -6.01 -0.73 -17.26
N ARG A 24 -5.87 -1.25 -16.03
CA ARG A 24 -5.45 -2.64 -15.80
C ARG A 24 -6.40 -3.65 -16.47
N ARG A 25 -7.70 -3.46 -16.34
CA ARG A 25 -8.70 -4.33 -16.97
C ARG A 25 -8.60 -4.27 -18.50
N ASN A 26 -8.47 -3.07 -19.07
CA ASN A 26 -8.32 -2.88 -20.50
C ASN A 26 -7.03 -3.55 -21.01
N LEU A 27 -5.92 -3.36 -20.31
CA LEU A 27 -4.65 -4.02 -20.59
C LEU A 27 -4.81 -5.55 -20.62
N LEU A 28 -5.44 -6.13 -19.61
CA LEU A 28 -5.65 -7.57 -19.53
C LEU A 28 -6.52 -8.08 -20.69
N ILE A 29 -7.61 -7.39 -21.01
CA ILE A 29 -8.50 -7.75 -22.12
C ILE A 29 -7.76 -7.65 -23.45
N ALA A 30 -7.15 -6.50 -23.74
CA ALA A 30 -6.45 -6.27 -24.99
C ALA A 30 -5.28 -7.25 -25.19
N SER A 31 -4.48 -7.48 -24.13
CA SER A 31 -3.37 -8.44 -24.17
C SER A 31 -3.87 -9.86 -24.39
N SER A 32 -4.93 -10.27 -23.70
CA SER A 32 -5.48 -11.62 -23.85
C SER A 32 -5.99 -11.87 -25.27
N ILE A 33 -6.70 -10.90 -25.85
CA ILE A 33 -7.18 -10.98 -27.24
C ILE A 33 -5.99 -11.02 -28.21
N ALA A 34 -5.01 -10.13 -28.04
CA ALA A 34 -3.83 -10.07 -28.89
C ALA A 34 -3.04 -11.39 -28.87
N ILE A 35 -2.85 -11.99 -27.69
CA ILE A 35 -2.19 -13.30 -27.54
C ILE A 35 -3.04 -14.38 -28.18
N ALA A 36 -4.34 -14.44 -27.88
CA ALA A 36 -5.24 -15.48 -28.39
C ALA A 36 -5.31 -15.50 -29.92
N LEU A 37 -5.35 -14.33 -30.56
CA LEU A 37 -5.38 -14.23 -32.03
C LEU A 37 -4.05 -14.62 -32.68
N SER A 38 -2.96 -14.67 -31.92
CA SER A 38 -1.60 -14.91 -32.44
C SER A 38 -1.12 -16.34 -32.23
N VAL A 39 -1.88 -17.14 -31.50
CA VAL A 39 -1.62 -18.58 -31.34
C VAL A 39 -2.16 -19.32 -32.56
N GLU A 40 -1.26 -19.84 -33.39
CA GLU A 40 -1.55 -20.55 -34.66
C GLU A 40 -2.53 -21.73 -34.52
N GLY A 41 -2.74 -22.26 -33.31
CA GLY A 41 -3.68 -23.34 -33.03
C GLY A 41 -5.16 -22.92 -33.00
N MET A 42 -5.48 -21.62 -32.84
CA MET A 42 -6.85 -21.12 -32.76
C MET A 42 -7.26 -20.46 -34.07
N LYS A 43 -7.89 -21.22 -34.98
CA LYS A 43 -8.41 -20.70 -36.25
C LYS A 43 -9.72 -19.94 -36.04
N PHE A 44 -9.65 -18.72 -35.54
CA PHE A 44 -10.79 -17.81 -35.56
C PHE A 44 -11.09 -17.43 -37.02
N LYS A 45 -12.31 -17.72 -37.50
CA LYS A 45 -12.74 -17.30 -38.84
C LYS A 45 -13.14 -15.83 -38.86
N SER A 46 -13.77 -15.36 -37.79
CA SER A 46 -14.14 -13.95 -37.62
C SER A 46 -14.08 -13.52 -36.16
N PHE A 47 -13.75 -12.25 -35.92
CA PHE A 47 -13.75 -11.63 -34.59
C PHE A 47 -14.11 -10.14 -34.73
N PHE A 48 -15.13 -9.67 -33.98
CA PHE A 48 -15.69 -8.32 -34.10
C PHE A 48 -16.04 -7.87 -35.54
N GLY A 49 -16.52 -8.81 -36.38
CA GLY A 49 -16.90 -8.51 -37.77
C GLY A 49 -15.73 -8.39 -38.74
N ILE A 50 -14.49 -8.61 -38.28
CA ILE A 50 -13.31 -8.74 -39.13
C ILE A 50 -13.20 -10.21 -39.55
N ASP A 51 -13.04 -10.46 -40.85
CA ASP A 51 -12.77 -11.78 -41.40
C ASP A 51 -11.26 -12.06 -41.34
N PHE A 52 -10.88 -13.16 -40.69
CA PHE A 52 -9.49 -13.59 -40.49
C PHE A 52 -9.09 -14.71 -41.46
N THR A 53 -9.92 -14.99 -42.47
CA THR A 53 -9.57 -15.93 -43.54
C THR A 53 -8.40 -15.44 -44.39
N ASP A 54 -8.25 -14.12 -44.54
CA ASP A 54 -7.11 -13.49 -45.18
C ASP A 54 -5.98 -13.22 -44.16
N GLN A 55 -4.78 -13.73 -44.47
CA GLN A 55 -3.61 -13.60 -43.61
C GLN A 55 -3.18 -12.14 -43.44
N ALA A 56 -3.31 -11.31 -44.48
CA ALA A 56 -2.93 -9.89 -44.39
C ALA A 56 -3.85 -9.12 -43.44
N THR A 57 -5.17 -9.31 -43.58
CA THR A 57 -6.18 -8.72 -42.70
C THR A 57 -5.99 -9.17 -41.24
N ALA A 58 -5.71 -10.47 -41.03
CA ALA A 58 -5.44 -11.01 -39.70
C ALA A 58 -4.21 -10.37 -39.03
N VAL A 59 -3.09 -10.25 -39.75
CA VAL A 59 -1.85 -9.62 -39.24
C VAL A 59 -2.08 -8.16 -38.87
N LEU A 60 -2.83 -7.41 -39.69
CA LEU A 60 -3.16 -6.02 -39.40
C LEU A 60 -4.05 -5.88 -38.15
N ALA A 61 -5.07 -6.72 -38.02
CA ALA A 61 -5.95 -6.73 -36.84
C ALA A 61 -5.20 -7.08 -35.55
N ILE A 62 -4.35 -8.12 -35.60
CA ILE A 62 -3.47 -8.49 -34.48
C ILE A 62 -2.54 -7.33 -34.11
N GLY A 63 -1.93 -6.68 -35.10
CA GLY A 63 -1.06 -5.53 -34.91
C GLY A 63 -1.77 -4.35 -34.24
N ALA A 64 -3.00 -4.05 -34.67
CA ALA A 64 -3.83 -2.98 -34.09
C ALA A 64 -4.15 -3.24 -32.61
N ILE A 65 -4.63 -4.45 -32.28
CA ILE A 65 -5.00 -4.81 -30.91
C ILE A 65 -3.76 -4.86 -30.01
N SER A 66 -2.63 -5.33 -30.53
CA SER A 66 -1.37 -5.35 -29.80
C SER A 66 -0.83 -3.95 -29.53
N LEU A 67 -1.05 -2.99 -30.43
CA LEU A 67 -0.73 -1.58 -30.21
C LEU A 67 -1.61 -0.94 -29.11
N ILE A 68 -2.90 -1.30 -29.06
CA ILE A 68 -3.79 -0.89 -27.96
C ILE A 68 -3.30 -1.47 -26.64
N ALA A 69 -2.95 -2.76 -26.61
CA ALA A 69 -2.40 -3.41 -25.42
C ALA A 69 -1.09 -2.74 -24.97
N PHE A 70 -0.22 -2.35 -25.91
CA PHE A 70 1.00 -1.62 -25.64
C PHE A 70 0.75 -0.24 -25.03
N TYR A 71 -0.21 0.51 -25.56
CA TYR A 71 -0.61 1.79 -24.97
C TYR A 71 -1.16 1.64 -23.55
N GLU A 72 -2.03 0.66 -23.32
CA GLU A 72 -2.60 0.37 -22.01
C GLU A 72 -1.52 -0.13 -21.02
N PHE A 73 -0.46 -0.80 -21.51
CA PHE A 73 0.66 -1.25 -20.69
C PHE A 73 1.44 -0.07 -20.10
N PHE A 74 1.80 0.92 -20.93
CA PHE A 74 2.48 2.13 -20.45
C PHE A 74 1.58 2.99 -19.56
N SER A 75 0.29 3.07 -19.89
CA SER A 75 -0.70 3.73 -19.04
C SER A 75 -0.78 3.06 -17.68
N PHE A 76 -0.84 1.73 -17.63
CA PHE A 76 -0.86 0.96 -16.39
C PHE A 76 0.40 1.17 -15.55
N LEU A 77 1.59 1.14 -16.18
CA LEU A 77 2.85 1.41 -15.50
C LEU A 77 2.84 2.80 -14.85
N THR A 78 2.41 3.82 -15.61
CA THR A 78 2.42 5.21 -15.13
C THR A 78 1.45 5.41 -13.97
N TYR A 79 0.18 5.03 -14.15
CA TYR A 79 -0.83 5.18 -13.10
C TYR A 79 -0.58 4.26 -11.92
N GLY A 80 -0.14 3.02 -12.17
CA GLY A 80 0.21 2.06 -11.14
C GLY A 80 1.33 2.56 -10.24
N VAL A 81 2.39 3.13 -10.80
CA VAL A 81 3.53 3.65 -10.00
C VAL A 81 3.08 4.84 -9.13
N ILE A 82 2.27 5.75 -9.69
CA ILE A 82 1.74 6.91 -8.96
C ILE A 82 0.88 6.43 -7.78
N ASP A 83 -0.06 5.53 -8.05
CA ASP A 83 -0.98 4.98 -7.05
C ASP A 83 -0.22 4.20 -5.97
N HIS A 84 0.77 3.40 -6.35
CA HIS A 84 1.59 2.66 -5.41
C HIS A 84 2.40 3.58 -4.48
N ARG A 85 3.01 4.64 -5.02
CA ARG A 85 3.71 5.64 -4.20
C ARG A 85 2.77 6.33 -3.22
N SER A 86 1.58 6.72 -3.68
CA SER A 86 0.54 7.32 -2.82
C SER A 86 0.11 6.38 -1.71
N TRP A 87 -0.06 5.09 -2.02
CA TRP A 87 -0.41 4.05 -1.07
C TRP A 87 0.68 3.84 0.00
N VAL A 88 1.96 3.76 -0.39
CA VAL A 88 3.09 3.63 0.55
C VAL A 88 3.15 4.82 1.51
N LEU A 89 2.97 6.04 0.99
CA LEU A 89 2.95 7.26 1.82
C LEU A 89 1.80 7.25 2.83
N LYS A 90 0.60 6.84 2.40
CA LYS A 90 -0.56 6.70 3.29
C LYS A 90 -0.34 5.63 4.36
N ALA A 91 0.20 4.47 3.99
CA ALA A 91 0.49 3.40 4.93
C ALA A 91 1.47 3.88 6.02
N ASN A 92 2.55 4.58 5.64
CA ASN A 92 3.50 5.15 6.58
C ASN A 92 2.84 6.18 7.52
N SER A 93 1.93 7.02 7.01
CA SER A 93 1.25 8.04 7.83
C SER A 93 0.37 7.45 8.96
N ILE A 94 -0.25 6.28 8.73
CA ILE A 94 -1.08 5.60 9.74
C ILE A 94 -0.22 5.06 10.88
N PHE A 95 1.01 4.60 10.57
CA PHE A 95 1.95 4.16 11.60
C PHE A 95 2.39 5.32 12.51
N TYR A 96 2.64 6.51 11.95
CA TYR A 96 3.04 7.67 12.74
C TYR A 96 1.89 8.20 13.61
N SER A 97 0.66 8.28 13.10
CA SER A 97 -0.50 8.76 13.89
C SER A 97 -0.86 7.85 15.07
N HIS A 98 -0.60 6.54 14.97
CA HIS A 98 -0.76 5.60 16.09
C HIS A 98 0.32 5.75 17.17
N SER A 99 1.51 6.24 16.81
CA SER A 99 2.56 6.58 17.79
C SER A 99 2.14 7.79 18.64
N ASP A 100 1.55 8.81 18.00
CA ASP A 100 1.20 10.08 18.65
C ASP A 100 0.12 9.94 19.75
N TYR A 101 -0.87 9.05 19.58
CA TYR A 101 -1.95 8.90 20.56
C TYR A 101 -1.45 8.40 21.93
N ASN A 102 -0.41 7.57 21.94
CA ASN A 102 0.18 7.03 23.17
C ASN A 102 1.22 7.99 23.78
N HIS A 103 1.87 8.84 22.97
CA HIS A 103 2.75 9.90 23.49
C HIS A 103 1.98 10.94 24.33
N ILE A 104 0.71 11.20 24.00
CA ILE A 104 -0.13 12.13 24.77
C ILE A 104 -0.40 11.61 26.19
N ASP A 105 -0.64 10.31 26.37
CA ASP A 105 -0.95 9.73 27.69
C ASP A 105 0.32 9.65 28.57
N ILE A 106 1.44 9.25 27.97
CA ILE A 106 2.76 9.28 28.63
C ILE A 106 3.13 10.72 29.03
N ARG A 107 2.87 11.70 28.16
CA ARG A 107 3.16 13.12 28.44
C ARG A 107 2.32 13.66 29.59
N LYS A 108 1.04 13.29 29.69
CA LYS A 108 0.17 13.66 30.82
C LYS A 108 0.68 13.09 32.15
N LYS A 109 1.10 11.82 32.15
CA LYS A 109 1.68 11.18 33.35
C LYS A 109 3.02 11.80 33.74
N LEU A 110 3.88 12.12 32.76
CA LEU A 110 5.13 12.86 33.00
C LEU A 110 4.90 14.27 33.53
N GLN A 111 3.88 14.98 33.05
CA GLN A 111 3.49 16.29 33.60
C GLN A 111 3.04 16.16 35.06
N SER A 112 2.28 15.11 35.41
CA SER A 112 1.91 14.85 36.81
C SER A 112 3.12 14.59 37.72
N ILE A 113 4.21 13.99 37.20
CA ILE A 113 5.45 13.82 37.94
C ILE A 113 6.14 15.18 38.12
N ASP A 114 6.22 15.99 37.06
CA ASP A 114 6.84 17.32 37.10
C ASP A 114 6.10 18.25 38.07
N ASP A 115 4.76 18.22 38.08
CA ASP A 115 3.92 18.97 39.04
C ASP A 115 4.19 18.54 40.50
N GLN A 116 4.34 17.24 40.74
CA GLN A 116 4.67 16.70 42.07
C GLN A 116 6.09 17.07 42.51
N LEU A 117 7.06 17.01 41.61
CA LEU A 117 8.43 17.46 41.86
C LEU A 117 8.49 18.98 42.10
N GLY A 118 7.67 19.76 41.38
CA GLY A 118 7.49 21.19 41.59
C GLY A 118 6.92 21.50 42.96
N TYR A 119 5.93 20.73 43.43
CA TYR A 119 5.39 20.84 44.78
C TYR A 119 6.45 20.56 45.86
N ILE A 120 7.25 19.50 45.69
CA ILE A 120 8.36 19.18 46.60
C ILE A 120 9.39 20.32 46.60
N ARG A 121 9.78 20.83 45.43
CA ARG A 121 10.75 21.94 45.31
C ARG A 121 10.25 23.22 45.98
N GLY A 122 8.96 23.55 45.83
CA GLY A 122 8.33 24.70 46.51
C GLY A 122 8.21 24.53 48.03
N LYS A 123 8.20 23.29 48.52
CA LYS A 123 8.29 23.00 49.96
C LYS A 123 9.72 23.03 50.48
N MET A 124 10.71 22.62 49.68
CA MET A 124 12.15 22.71 50.02
C MET A 124 12.64 24.14 50.25
N SER A 125 11.94 25.17 49.75
CA SER A 125 12.28 26.58 50.04
C SER A 125 11.70 27.09 51.38
N SER A 126 11.09 26.22 52.18
CA SER A 126 10.43 26.54 53.45
C SER A 126 11.01 25.63 54.54
N ASP A 127 11.68 26.21 55.55
CA ASP A 127 12.62 25.51 56.42
C ASP A 127 12.07 24.34 57.27
N ASP A 128 12.99 23.39 57.47
CA ASP A 128 13.14 22.25 58.38
C ASP A 128 12.14 21.06 58.39
N ASP A 129 11.06 20.98 59.16
CA ASP A 129 10.39 19.66 59.35
C ASP A 129 9.29 19.30 58.34
N SER A 130 8.78 20.30 57.61
CA SER A 130 7.73 20.10 56.62
C SER A 130 8.24 19.44 55.32
N VAL A 131 9.53 19.60 55.03
CA VAL A 131 10.20 19.11 53.82
C VAL A 131 10.34 17.59 53.86
N VAL A 132 10.79 17.03 54.99
CA VAL A 132 10.98 15.58 55.15
C VAL A 132 9.64 14.84 55.09
N ASN A 133 8.59 15.40 55.69
CA ASN A 133 7.24 14.83 55.64
C ASN A 133 6.61 14.95 54.24
N ALA A 134 6.83 16.07 53.54
CA ALA A 134 6.43 16.22 52.15
C ALA A 134 7.15 15.23 51.23
N ILE A 135 8.46 15.03 51.41
CA ILE A 135 9.25 14.05 50.65
C ILE A 135 8.77 12.63 50.95
N LYS A 136 8.56 12.23 52.21
CA LYS A 136 8.07 10.88 52.55
C LYS A 136 6.67 10.61 52.00
N SER A 137 5.77 11.60 52.09
CA SER A 137 4.41 11.52 51.57
C SER A 137 4.39 11.43 50.04
N GLN A 138 5.19 12.25 49.37
CA GLN A 138 5.25 12.31 47.91
C GLN A 138 6.11 11.19 47.31
N ALA A 139 7.17 10.71 47.98
CA ALA A 139 8.03 9.64 47.47
C ALA A 139 7.22 8.36 47.23
N GLY A 140 6.30 7.99 48.12
CA GLY A 140 5.42 6.84 47.91
C GLY A 140 4.34 7.04 46.83
N VAL A 141 4.09 8.29 46.41
CA VAL A 141 3.21 8.63 45.29
C VAL A 141 4.02 8.62 43.98
N ILE A 142 5.19 9.24 43.98
CA ILE A 142 6.15 9.25 42.86
C ILE A 142 6.54 7.82 42.51
N ASP A 143 6.88 6.98 43.49
CA ASP A 143 7.27 5.59 43.25
C ASP A 143 6.11 4.78 42.65
N ARG A 144 4.87 5.01 43.12
CA ARG A 144 3.66 4.44 42.51
C ARG A 144 3.42 4.94 41.08
N VAL A 145 3.64 6.22 40.82
CA VAL A 145 3.50 6.80 39.47
C VAL A 145 4.60 6.28 38.55
N VAL A 146 5.83 6.11 39.02
CA VAL A 146 6.95 5.54 38.27
C VAL A 146 6.69 4.07 37.95
N ILE A 147 6.27 3.26 38.92
CA ILE A 147 5.90 1.86 38.71
C ILE A 147 4.73 1.75 37.73
N ASP A 148 3.72 2.63 37.84
CA ASP A 148 2.61 2.66 36.89
C ASP A 148 3.07 3.09 35.49
N VAL A 149 3.96 4.08 35.37
CA VAL A 149 4.56 4.49 34.09
C VAL A 149 5.38 3.36 33.47
N GLU A 150 6.21 2.66 34.26
CA GLU A 150 7.02 1.53 33.79
C GLU A 150 6.13 0.36 33.34
N SER A 151 5.08 0.04 34.09
CA SER A 151 4.07 -0.95 33.72
C SER A 151 3.32 -0.58 32.42
N ASN A 152 2.99 0.70 32.24
CA ASN A 152 2.33 1.17 31.02
C ASN A 152 3.27 1.20 29.81
N ILE A 153 4.54 1.56 29.99
CA ILE A 153 5.56 1.52 28.92
C ILE A 153 5.82 0.07 28.50
N THR A 154 5.98 -0.85 29.45
CA THR A 154 6.19 -2.27 29.14
C THR A 154 4.98 -2.90 28.46
N THR A 155 3.77 -2.57 28.92
CA THR A 155 2.52 -2.98 28.26
C THR A 155 2.42 -2.40 26.84
N PHE A 156 2.75 -1.11 26.66
CA PHE A 156 2.79 -0.47 25.35
C PHE A 156 3.79 -1.14 24.41
N LEU A 157 5.01 -1.43 24.86
CA LEU A 157 6.02 -2.12 24.06
C LEU A 157 5.55 -3.53 23.64
N LYS A 158 4.88 -4.25 24.54
CA LYS A 158 4.31 -5.57 24.27
C LYS A 158 3.16 -5.51 23.26
N ASP A 159 2.26 -4.54 23.40
CA ASP A 159 1.16 -4.31 22.46
C ASP A 159 1.68 -3.88 21.09
N LEU A 160 2.73 -3.05 21.04
CA LEU A 160 3.38 -2.63 19.80
C LEU A 160 4.06 -3.81 19.11
N ALA A 161 4.74 -4.69 19.86
CA ALA A 161 5.32 -5.92 19.32
C ALA A 161 4.24 -6.86 18.76
N LYS A 162 3.12 -7.03 19.48
CA LYS A 162 1.99 -7.86 19.03
C LYS A 162 1.30 -7.26 17.80
N PHE A 163 1.07 -5.96 17.79
CA PHE A 163 0.52 -5.21 16.65
C PHE A 163 1.44 -5.35 15.43
N ARG A 164 2.76 -5.17 15.60
CA ARG A 164 3.76 -5.34 14.54
C ARG A 164 3.76 -6.76 13.98
N SER A 165 3.67 -7.78 14.85
CA SER A 165 3.60 -9.18 14.42
C SER A 165 2.33 -9.49 13.64
N GLN A 166 1.17 -8.98 14.08
CA GLN A 166 -0.12 -9.19 13.39
C GLN A 166 -0.18 -8.43 12.06
N MET A 167 0.34 -7.20 12.03
CA MET A 167 0.52 -6.41 10.81
C MET A 167 1.42 -7.13 9.81
N ASN A 168 2.55 -7.70 10.24
CA ASN A 168 3.47 -8.38 9.34
C ASN A 168 2.82 -9.57 8.62
N ALA A 169 2.05 -10.40 9.34
CA ALA A 169 1.39 -11.57 8.74
C ALA A 169 0.29 -11.19 7.75
N LEU A 170 -0.57 -10.23 8.12
CA LEU A 170 -1.63 -9.73 7.24
C LEU A 170 -1.05 -8.97 6.04
N ASN A 171 0.01 -8.19 6.25
CA ASN A 171 0.72 -7.49 5.19
C ASN A 171 1.35 -8.48 4.21
N TYR A 172 1.94 -9.60 4.66
CA TYR A 172 2.61 -10.53 3.74
C TYR A 172 1.65 -11.12 2.69
N MET A 173 0.47 -11.61 3.09
CA MET A 173 -0.52 -12.13 2.14
C MET A 173 -1.07 -11.05 1.22
N GLN A 174 -1.29 -9.84 1.75
CA GLN A 174 -1.80 -8.70 0.98
C GLN A 174 -0.75 -8.19 -0.02
N LEU A 175 0.52 -8.11 0.39
CA LEU A 175 1.66 -7.77 -0.48
C LEU A 175 1.83 -8.83 -1.56
N GLY A 176 1.70 -10.11 -1.23
CA GLY A 176 1.72 -11.20 -2.21
C GLY A 176 0.64 -11.02 -3.27
N ARG A 177 -0.62 -10.78 -2.86
CA ARG A 177 -1.71 -10.45 -3.79
C ARG A 177 -1.38 -9.22 -4.65
N ILE A 178 -0.93 -8.13 -4.02
CA ILE A 178 -0.63 -6.87 -4.68
C ILE A 178 0.45 -7.05 -5.75
N TYR A 179 1.60 -7.62 -5.39
CA TYR A 179 2.73 -7.71 -6.31
C TYR A 179 2.57 -8.82 -7.34
N LEU A 180 1.99 -9.97 -6.97
CA LEU A 180 1.83 -11.08 -7.92
C LEU A 180 0.60 -10.90 -8.81
N LEU A 181 -0.57 -10.66 -8.22
CA LEU A 181 -1.83 -10.63 -8.96
C LEU A 181 -2.11 -9.24 -9.54
N ASP A 182 -1.98 -8.20 -8.71
CA ASP A 182 -2.38 -6.86 -9.14
C ASP A 182 -1.33 -6.20 -10.05
N TRP A 183 -0.04 -6.54 -9.89
CA TRP A 183 1.08 -6.06 -10.72
C TRP A 183 1.62 -7.12 -11.68
N GLY A 184 1.99 -8.30 -11.16
CA GLY A 184 2.69 -9.33 -11.92
C GLY A 184 1.91 -9.81 -13.14
N VAL A 185 0.64 -10.19 -12.95
CA VAL A 185 -0.19 -10.70 -14.06
C VAL A 185 -0.38 -9.67 -15.18
N PRO A 186 -0.81 -8.41 -14.93
CA PRO A 186 -0.92 -7.42 -16.00
C PRO A 186 0.40 -7.10 -16.69
N LEU A 187 1.50 -6.99 -15.94
CA LEU A 187 2.81 -6.71 -16.52
C LEU A 187 3.29 -7.84 -17.42
N PHE A 188 3.17 -9.08 -16.94
CA PHE A 188 3.51 -10.27 -17.70
C PHE A 188 2.68 -10.36 -18.99
N MET A 189 1.36 -10.21 -18.89
CA MET A 189 0.47 -10.29 -20.04
C MET A 189 0.75 -9.19 -21.08
N GLY A 190 0.95 -7.95 -20.64
CA GLY A 190 1.27 -6.84 -21.54
C GLY A 190 2.62 -7.04 -22.24
N PHE A 191 3.64 -7.44 -21.49
CA PHE A 191 4.96 -7.71 -22.06
C PHE A 191 4.93 -8.90 -23.04
N PHE A 192 4.26 -9.99 -22.66
CA PHE A 192 4.15 -11.19 -23.49
C PHE A 192 3.38 -10.92 -24.78
N SER A 193 2.26 -10.18 -24.70
CA SER A 193 1.49 -9.72 -25.87
C SER A 193 2.37 -8.91 -26.84
N PHE A 194 3.13 -7.94 -26.31
CA PHE A 194 4.06 -7.15 -27.12
C PHE A 194 5.15 -8.01 -27.77
N TYR A 195 5.75 -8.93 -27.01
CA TYR A 195 6.82 -9.79 -27.47
C TYR A 195 6.38 -10.70 -28.63
N VAL A 196 5.24 -11.38 -28.48
CA VAL A 196 4.73 -12.31 -29.50
C VAL A 196 4.29 -11.58 -30.76
N ASN A 197 3.76 -10.36 -30.63
CA ASN A 197 3.09 -9.66 -31.73
C ASN A 197 3.89 -8.51 -32.33
N LEU A 198 5.19 -8.45 -32.03
CA LEU A 198 6.06 -7.36 -32.43
C LEU A 198 6.08 -7.13 -33.95
N GLU A 199 6.14 -8.20 -34.75
CA GLU A 199 6.15 -8.09 -36.21
C GLU A 199 4.81 -7.60 -36.76
N SER A 200 3.68 -8.13 -36.25
CA SER A 200 2.34 -7.66 -36.62
C SER A 200 2.15 -6.18 -36.28
N MET A 201 2.66 -5.71 -35.13
CA MET A 201 2.66 -4.30 -34.76
C MET A 201 3.49 -3.44 -35.72
N LYS A 202 4.69 -3.89 -36.12
CA LYS A 202 5.52 -3.17 -37.10
C LYS A 202 4.84 -3.07 -38.46
N ILE A 203 4.21 -4.15 -38.92
CA ILE A 203 3.47 -4.17 -40.19
C ILE A 203 2.30 -3.18 -40.11
N PHE A 204 1.48 -3.27 -39.07
CA PHE A 204 0.36 -2.36 -38.86
C PHE A 204 0.79 -0.89 -38.83
N THR A 205 1.82 -0.56 -38.03
CA THR A 205 2.31 0.82 -37.92
C THR A 205 2.87 1.35 -39.23
N ARG A 206 3.61 0.53 -40.00
CA ARG A 206 4.07 0.91 -41.35
C ARG A 206 2.91 1.11 -42.32
N THR A 207 1.90 0.25 -42.30
CA THR A 207 0.75 0.38 -43.18
C THR A 207 -0.08 1.63 -42.86
N VAL A 208 -0.31 1.92 -41.59
CA VAL A 208 -1.16 3.05 -41.16
C VAL A 208 -0.42 4.38 -41.21
N PHE A 209 0.83 4.43 -40.72
CA PHE A 209 1.59 5.68 -40.59
C PHE A 209 2.68 5.86 -41.65
N GLY A 210 3.13 4.78 -42.28
CA GLY A 210 4.17 4.81 -43.32
C GLY A 210 3.64 5.01 -44.74
N ALA A 211 2.33 4.89 -44.98
CA ALA A 211 1.72 5.18 -46.28
C ALA A 211 1.66 6.70 -46.63
N ALA A 212 2.22 7.56 -45.77
CA ALA A 212 2.25 9.01 -45.93
C ALA A 212 3.64 9.58 -46.30
N ALA A 213 4.59 8.74 -46.72
CA ALA A 213 5.92 9.15 -47.19
C ALA A 213 6.20 8.67 -48.62
#